data_AF-X1P771-F1
#
_entry.id   AF-X1P771-F1
#
_cell.length_a   1.000
_cell.length_b   1.000
_cell.length_c   1.000
_cell.angle_alpha   90.00
_cell.angle_beta   90.00
_cell.angle_gamma   90.00
#
_symmetry.space_group_name_H-M   'P 1'
#
loop_
_entity.id
_entity.type
_entity.pdbx_description
1 polymer ?
#
loop_
_entity_poly.entity_id
_entity_poly.type
_entity_poly.pdbx_seq_one_letter_code
_entity_poly.pdbx_strand_id
1 'polypeptide(L)'
;LAGLVAGILIGESTNYFTSYSYKPTLQISKASQTGAGTLITRGFANGLMSTLPPIILVVAAIMVAHHFADIYGIAIAGVGMLSTLGIQDATDAYGPVADNAGGIVEMSDLPPEIRERTDALDSLGNTTAATGKGFAIGAAGLTALALLLAYTQVAGIKFAEISLLDPHVIAGILLGAMLPAIFCAMTLNAVGKTSFSIVNEVRRQFREIKGLMEGKAKPEYGKCVDICTRDAFRPG
;
A
#
# COMPACT_ATOMS: atom_id res chain seq x y z
N LEU A 1 -2.82 19.31 -15.99
CA LEU A 1 -1.52 19.65 -15.35
C LEU A 1 -1.56 19.55 -13.83
N ALA A 2 -2.49 20.21 -13.13
CA ALA A 2 -2.56 20.17 -11.66
C ALA A 2 -2.51 18.75 -11.06
N GLY A 3 -3.36 17.84 -11.55
CA GLY A 3 -3.35 16.44 -11.08
C GLY A 3 -2.09 15.65 -11.43
N LEU A 4 -1.49 15.88 -12.60
CA LEU A 4 -0.22 15.25 -12.99
C LEU A 4 0.91 15.67 -12.05
N VAL A 5 1.05 16.98 -11.82
CA VAL A 5 2.06 17.53 -10.91
C VAL A 5 1.85 17.01 -9.49
N ALA A 6 0.61 16.99 -9.01
CA ALA A 6 0.29 16.42 -7.71
C ALA A 6 0.65 14.93 -7.63
N GLY A 7 0.39 14.14 -8.68
CA GLY A 7 0.77 12.73 -8.74
C GLY A 7 2.27 12.50 -8.61
N ILE A 8 3.07 13.28 -9.34
CA ILE A 8 4.55 13.22 -9.26
C ILE A 8 5.02 13.58 -7.85
N LEU A 9 4.50 14.67 -7.28
CA LEU A 9 4.89 15.11 -5.94
C LEU A 9 4.44 14.14 -4.84
N ILE A 10 3.29 13.47 -5.00
CA ILE A 10 2.86 12.38 -4.12
C ILE A 10 3.89 11.25 -4.18
N GLY A 11 4.32 10.87 -5.38
CA GLY A 11 5.33 9.83 -5.56
C GLY A 11 6.67 10.16 -4.90
N GLU A 12 7.16 11.38 -5.06
CA GLU A 12 8.39 11.86 -4.40
C GLU A 12 8.24 11.93 -2.89
N SER A 13 7.10 12.40 -2.39
CA SER A 13 6.84 12.40 -0.95
C SER A 13 6.80 10.98 -0.40
N THR A 14 6.21 10.03 -1.14
CA THR A 14 6.17 8.62 -0.74
C THR A 14 7.58 8.03 -0.69
N ASN A 15 8.39 8.27 -1.73
CA ASN A 15 9.80 7.88 -1.79
C ASN A 15 10.58 8.39 -0.56
N TYR A 16 10.39 9.65 -0.17
CA TYR A 16 11.03 10.22 1.02
C TYR A 16 10.69 9.47 2.32
N PHE A 17 9.45 9.00 2.48
CA PHE A 17 8.98 8.31 3.67
C PHE A 17 9.26 6.80 3.69
N THR A 18 9.61 6.19 2.55
CA THR A 18 9.79 4.74 2.43
C THR A 18 11.22 4.33 2.07
N SER A 19 11.96 5.10 1.27
CA SER A 19 13.32 4.73 0.88
C SER A 19 14.31 4.77 2.04
N TYR A 20 15.17 3.76 2.11
CA TYR A 20 16.22 3.61 3.13
C TYR A 20 17.31 4.70 3.05
N SER A 21 17.34 5.48 1.96
CA SER A 21 18.28 6.59 1.80
C SER A 21 17.88 7.83 2.61
N TYR A 22 16.63 7.92 3.06
CA TYR A 22 16.11 9.10 3.73
C TYR A 22 15.95 8.92 5.24
N LYS A 23 15.95 10.06 5.94
CA LYS A 23 15.86 10.15 7.40
C LYS A 23 14.68 9.38 8.01
N PRO A 24 13.46 9.39 7.45
CA PRO A 24 12.32 8.74 8.09
C PRO A 24 12.53 7.22 8.25
N THR A 25 12.93 6.52 7.19
CA THR A 25 13.23 5.08 7.22
C THR A 25 14.47 4.77 8.05
N LEU A 26 15.52 5.59 7.96
CA LEU A 26 16.72 5.43 8.79
C LEU A 26 16.41 5.54 10.29
N GLN A 27 15.47 6.40 10.68
CA GLN A 27 15.04 6.52 12.08
C GLN A 27 14.25 5.31 12.57
N ILE A 28 13.45 4.68 11.70
CA ILE A 28 12.79 3.40 12.00
C ILE A 28 13.86 2.31 12.22
N SER A 29 14.83 2.22 11.31
CA SER A 29 15.96 1.30 11.45
C SER A 29 16.73 1.52 12.76
N LYS A 30 17.06 2.77 13.09
CA LYS A 30 17.71 3.11 14.38
C LYS A 30 16.86 2.72 15.59
N ALA A 31 15.53 2.85 15.52
CA ALA A 31 14.63 2.44 16.60
C ALA A 31 14.65 0.93 16.85
N SER A 32 15.01 0.10 15.86
CA SER A 32 15.15 -1.35 16.06
C SER A 32 16.19 -1.72 17.12
N GLN A 33 17.17 -0.85 17.38
CA GLN A 33 18.23 -1.09 18.36
C GLN A 33 17.70 -1.17 19.81
N THR A 34 16.51 -0.63 20.08
CA THR A 34 15.89 -0.64 21.41
C THR A 34 14.74 -1.66 21.54
N GLY A 35 14.51 -2.48 20.51
CA GLY A 35 13.57 -3.61 20.51
C GLY A 35 12.37 -3.45 19.57
N ALA A 36 11.53 -4.49 19.53
CA ALA A 36 10.38 -4.54 18.63
C ALA A 36 9.32 -3.46 18.94
N GLY A 37 9.12 -3.11 20.22
CA GLY A 37 8.09 -2.13 20.61
C GLY A 37 8.38 -0.72 20.09
N THR A 38 9.63 -0.27 20.20
CA THR A 38 10.07 1.03 19.69
C THR A 38 10.10 1.05 18.16
N LEU A 39 10.50 -0.06 17.53
CA LEU A 39 10.43 -0.24 16.08
C LEU A 39 9.00 -0.06 15.54
N ILE A 40 8.04 -0.79 16.10
CA ILE A 40 6.63 -0.72 15.69
C ILE A 40 6.08 0.68 15.92
N THR A 41 6.33 1.27 17.10
CA THR A 41 5.85 2.61 17.45
C THR A 41 6.39 3.66 16.48
N ARG A 42 7.69 3.59 16.15
CA ARG A 42 8.33 4.53 15.21
C ARG A 42 7.80 4.35 13.79
N GLY A 43 7.64 3.12 13.33
CA GLY A 43 7.09 2.80 12.01
C GLY A 43 5.64 3.29 11.86
N PHE A 44 4.81 3.03 12.87
CA PHE A 44 3.42 3.49 12.88
C PHE A 44 3.32 5.02 12.86
N ALA A 45 4.09 5.70 13.71
CA ALA A 45 4.15 7.16 13.71
C ALA A 45 4.62 7.74 12.37
N ASN A 46 5.61 7.10 11.72
CA ASN A 46 6.07 7.49 10.38
C ASN A 46 4.95 7.37 9.34
N GLY A 47 4.20 6.26 9.35
CA GLY A 47 3.07 6.05 8.46
C GLY A 47 1.94 7.06 8.65
N LEU A 48 1.66 7.49 9.88
CA LEU A 48 0.69 8.57 10.11
C LEU A 48 1.20 9.91 9.55
N MET A 49 2.48 10.23 9.78
CA MET A 49 3.08 11.47 9.30
C MET A 49 3.20 11.53 7.77
N SER A 50 3.39 10.39 7.10
CA SER A 50 3.53 10.35 5.64
C SER A 50 2.24 10.70 4.89
N THR A 51 1.08 10.72 5.57
CA THR A 51 -0.20 11.14 4.97
C THR A 51 -0.28 12.65 4.71
N LEU A 52 0.52 13.46 5.43
CA LEU A 52 0.41 14.92 5.39
C LEU A 52 0.70 15.50 4.00
N PRO A 53 1.85 15.20 3.33
CA PRO A 53 2.11 15.77 2.01
C PRO A 53 1.09 15.35 0.95
N PRO A 54 0.72 14.05 0.80
CA PRO A 54 -0.27 13.65 -0.20
C PRO A 54 -1.61 14.36 -0.05
N ILE A 55 -2.13 14.52 1.18
CA ILE A 55 -3.42 15.19 1.40
C ILE A 55 -3.34 16.67 1.02
N ILE A 56 -2.27 17.37 1.40
CA ILE A 56 -2.07 18.79 1.02
C ILE A 56 -2.01 18.93 -0.51
N LEU A 57 -1.28 18.04 -1.19
CA LEU A 57 -1.13 18.06 -2.64
C LEU A 57 -2.46 17.79 -3.37
N VAL A 58 -3.26 16.85 -2.88
CA VAL A 58 -4.60 16.57 -3.42
C VAL A 58 -5.51 17.78 -3.23
N VAL A 59 -5.54 18.40 -2.04
CA VAL A 59 -6.33 19.62 -1.78
C VAL A 59 -5.90 20.75 -2.72
N ALA A 60 -4.60 20.98 -2.88
CA ALA A 60 -4.08 21.99 -3.80
C ALA A 60 -4.50 21.70 -5.25
N ALA A 61 -4.42 20.44 -5.69
CA ALA A 61 -4.86 20.03 -7.03
C ALA A 61 -6.36 20.26 -7.24
N ILE A 62 -7.20 19.96 -6.24
CA ILE A 62 -8.64 20.22 -6.27
C ILE A 62 -8.90 21.72 -6.42
N MET A 63 -8.30 22.55 -5.57
CA MET A 63 -8.53 24.01 -5.57
C MET A 63 -8.11 24.64 -6.90
N VAL A 64 -6.94 24.27 -7.41
CA VAL A 64 -6.44 24.78 -8.71
C VAL A 64 -7.34 24.30 -9.84
N ALA A 65 -7.66 23.00 -9.91
CA ALA A 65 -8.47 22.46 -10.99
C ALA A 65 -9.90 23.02 -10.99
N HIS A 66 -10.48 23.19 -9.81
CA HIS A 66 -11.79 23.79 -9.62
C HIS A 66 -11.83 25.25 -10.09
N HIS A 67 -10.79 26.03 -9.78
CA HIS A 67 -10.72 27.43 -10.21
C HIS A 67 -10.79 27.61 -11.74
N PHE A 68 -10.24 26.66 -12.51
CA PHE A 68 -10.17 26.77 -13.97
C PHE A 68 -11.37 26.16 -14.71
N ALA A 69 -12.02 25.14 -14.17
CA ALA A 69 -13.11 24.43 -14.88
C ALA A 69 -14.11 23.75 -13.94
N ASP A 70 -14.31 24.31 -12.75
CA ASP A 70 -15.21 23.78 -11.73
C ASP A 70 -15.00 22.27 -11.48
N ILE A 71 -16.10 21.55 -11.32
CA ILE A 71 -16.15 20.10 -11.10
C ILE A 71 -15.50 19.33 -12.26
N TYR A 72 -15.71 19.79 -13.49
CA TYR A 72 -15.12 19.16 -14.66
C TYR A 72 -13.59 19.24 -14.61
N GLY A 73 -13.05 20.37 -14.15
CA GLY A 73 -11.63 20.54 -13.89
C GLY A 73 -11.08 19.51 -12.92
N ILE A 74 -11.79 19.24 -11.82
CA ILE A 74 -11.38 18.23 -10.83
C ILE A 74 -11.37 16.83 -11.43
N ALA A 75 -12.39 16.46 -12.22
CA ALA A 75 -12.45 15.19 -12.92
C ALA A 75 -11.27 15.02 -13.89
N ILE A 76 -10.98 16.06 -14.69
CA ILE A 76 -9.83 16.08 -15.60
C ILE A 76 -8.50 16.08 -14.85
N ALA A 77 -8.42 16.64 -13.64
CA ALA A 77 -7.25 16.51 -12.78
C ALA A 77 -7.03 15.05 -12.35
N GLY A 78 -8.09 14.31 -12.02
CA GLY A 78 -8.01 12.87 -11.77
C GLY A 78 -7.46 12.08 -12.97
N VAL A 79 -7.99 12.34 -14.17
CA VAL A 79 -7.48 11.75 -15.43
C VAL A 79 -6.02 12.15 -15.67
N GLY A 80 -5.70 13.43 -15.44
CA GLY A 80 -4.34 13.95 -15.59
C GLY A 80 -3.35 13.33 -14.62
N MET A 81 -3.77 13.03 -13.39
CA MET A 81 -2.96 12.27 -12.45
C MET A 81 -2.64 10.91 -13.06
N LEU A 82 -3.64 10.13 -13.48
CA LEU A 82 -3.49 8.80 -14.09
C LEU A 82 -2.88 8.77 -15.50
N SER A 83 -2.53 9.91 -16.10
CA SER A 83 -2.03 9.94 -17.48
C SER A 83 -0.70 9.19 -17.69
N THR A 84 0.08 9.00 -16.62
CA THR A 84 1.32 8.23 -16.61
C THR A 84 1.16 6.83 -15.99
N LEU A 85 -0.08 6.34 -15.85
CA LEU A 85 -0.38 5.06 -15.20
C LEU A 85 0.44 3.90 -15.77
N GLY A 86 0.62 3.82 -17.10
CA GLY A 86 1.39 2.73 -17.70
C GLY A 86 2.87 2.70 -17.26
N ILE A 87 3.48 3.85 -16.99
CA ILE A 87 4.83 3.92 -16.41
C ILE A 87 4.79 3.48 -14.95
N GLN A 88 3.78 3.94 -14.20
CA GLN A 88 3.63 3.61 -12.79
C GLN A 88 3.43 2.11 -12.57
N ASP A 89 2.56 1.49 -13.34
CA ASP A 89 2.29 0.05 -13.29
C ASP A 89 3.53 -0.77 -13.67
N ALA A 90 4.29 -0.32 -14.68
CA ALA A 90 5.55 -0.97 -15.04
C ALA A 90 6.58 -0.89 -13.90
N THR A 91 6.66 0.24 -13.20
CA THR A 91 7.57 0.40 -12.04
C THR A 91 7.09 -0.35 -10.80
N ASP A 92 5.78 -0.49 -10.58
CA ASP A 92 5.25 -1.29 -9.47
C ASP A 92 5.48 -2.79 -9.73
N ALA A 93 5.21 -3.25 -10.96
CA ALA A 93 5.43 -4.64 -11.38
C ALA A 93 6.91 -5.05 -11.34
N TYR A 94 7.84 -4.10 -11.46
CA TYR A 94 9.26 -4.35 -11.31
C TYR A 94 9.64 -4.90 -9.93
N GLY A 95 8.97 -4.46 -8.85
CA GLY A 95 9.30 -4.88 -7.48
C GLY A 95 9.14 -6.40 -7.26
N PRO A 96 7.95 -6.98 -7.48
CA PRO A 96 7.74 -8.43 -7.35
C PRO A 96 8.62 -9.28 -8.27
N VAL A 97 9.05 -8.75 -9.43
CA VAL A 97 9.99 -9.44 -10.31
C VAL A 97 11.38 -9.51 -9.66
N ALA A 98 11.85 -8.40 -9.09
CA ALA A 98 13.14 -8.35 -8.39
C ALA A 98 13.16 -9.24 -7.12
N ASP A 99 12.09 -9.21 -6.33
CA ASP A 99 11.93 -10.08 -5.14
C ASP A 99 12.00 -11.57 -5.50
N ASN A 100 11.22 -12.00 -6.51
CA ASN A 100 11.26 -13.39 -6.99
C ASN A 100 12.63 -13.79 -7.54
N ALA A 101 13.32 -12.87 -8.23
CA ALA A 101 14.68 -13.13 -8.70
C ALA A 101 15.64 -13.36 -7.52
N GLY A 102 15.55 -12.55 -6.45
CA GLY A 102 16.32 -12.73 -5.22
C GLY A 102 16.03 -14.07 -4.52
N GLY A 103 14.76 -14.47 -4.46
CA GLY A 103 14.36 -15.78 -3.94
C GLY A 103 14.94 -16.95 -4.75
N ILE A 104 14.94 -16.85 -6.09
CA ILE A 104 15.56 -17.87 -6.96
C ILE A 104 17.08 -17.95 -6.75
N VAL A 105 17.73 -16.79 -6.61
CA VAL A 105 19.18 -16.71 -6.33
C VAL A 105 19.53 -17.42 -5.02
N GLU A 106 18.78 -17.14 -3.96
CA GLU A 106 18.96 -17.79 -2.64
C GLU A 106 18.72 -19.31 -2.72
N MET A 107 17.62 -19.74 -3.36
CA MET A 107 17.27 -21.17 -3.46
C MET A 107 18.20 -21.97 -4.39
N SER A 108 18.94 -21.28 -5.27
CA SER A 108 19.86 -21.90 -6.23
C SER A 108 21.32 -21.90 -5.76
N ASP A 109 21.60 -21.42 -4.53
CA ASP A 109 22.95 -21.33 -3.94
C ASP A 109 23.94 -20.57 -4.84
N LEU A 110 23.46 -19.50 -5.47
CA LEU A 110 24.28 -18.63 -6.31
C LEU A 110 25.20 -17.73 -5.47
N PRO A 111 26.32 -17.22 -6.03
CA PRO A 111 27.27 -16.40 -5.29
C PRO A 111 26.62 -15.19 -4.57
N PRO A 112 27.09 -14.83 -3.36
CA PRO A 112 26.50 -13.73 -2.57
C PRO A 112 26.43 -12.38 -3.29
N GLU A 113 27.39 -12.10 -4.18
CA GLU A 113 27.38 -10.87 -4.99
C GLU A 113 26.11 -10.76 -5.86
N ILE A 114 25.56 -11.88 -6.34
CA ILE A 114 24.32 -11.88 -7.12
C ILE A 114 23.14 -11.57 -6.19
N ARG A 115 23.16 -12.10 -4.96
CA ARG A 115 22.14 -11.81 -3.95
C ARG A 115 22.14 -10.34 -3.55
N GLU A 116 23.31 -9.77 -3.30
CA GLU A 116 23.47 -8.33 -2.99
C GLU A 116 22.91 -7.44 -4.11
N ARG A 117 23.13 -7.82 -5.38
CA ARG A 117 22.53 -7.12 -6.52
C ARG A 117 21.02 -7.22 -6.50
N THR A 118 20.45 -8.42 -6.33
CA THR A 118 18.99 -8.59 -6.26
C THR A 118 18.36 -7.88 -5.06
N ASP A 119 19.03 -7.83 -3.91
CA ASP A 119 18.55 -7.14 -2.71
C ASP A 119 18.51 -5.62 -2.93
N ALA A 120 19.48 -5.06 -3.65
CA ALA A 120 19.45 -3.66 -4.06
C ALA A 120 18.26 -3.37 -4.99
N LEU A 121 17.96 -4.29 -5.93
CA LEU A 121 16.82 -4.17 -6.84
C LEU A 121 15.48 -4.31 -6.11
N ASP A 122 15.35 -5.25 -5.18
CA ASP A 122 14.16 -5.44 -4.34
C ASP A 122 13.92 -4.23 -3.42
N SER A 123 14.98 -3.68 -2.82
CA SER A 123 14.85 -2.47 -2.00
C SER A 123 14.30 -1.27 -2.80
N LEU A 124 14.73 -1.12 -4.06
CA LEU A 124 14.15 -0.15 -4.99
C LEU A 124 12.69 -0.51 -5.33
N GLY A 125 12.40 -1.80 -5.55
CA GLY A 125 11.06 -2.36 -5.75
C GLY A 125 10.07 -2.00 -4.64
N ASN A 126 10.48 -2.15 -3.38
CA ASN A 126 9.68 -1.80 -2.21
C ASN A 126 9.28 -0.31 -2.18
N THR A 127 10.19 0.57 -2.63
CA THR A 127 9.92 2.01 -2.72
C THR A 127 8.98 2.33 -3.88
N THR A 128 9.22 1.75 -5.06
CA THR A 128 8.39 1.98 -6.26
C THR A 128 6.96 1.45 -6.09
N ALA A 129 6.79 0.32 -5.40
CA ALA A 129 5.48 -0.19 -5.01
C ALA A 129 4.72 0.76 -4.07
N ALA A 130 5.42 1.38 -3.12
CA ALA A 130 4.82 2.39 -2.25
C ALA A 130 4.39 3.63 -3.04
N THR A 131 5.25 4.14 -3.92
CA THR A 131 4.94 5.27 -4.80
C THR A 131 3.72 4.97 -5.69
N GLY A 132 3.61 3.76 -6.23
CA GLY A 132 2.44 3.30 -6.99
C GLY A 132 1.15 3.35 -6.19
N LYS A 133 1.18 2.85 -4.95
CA LYS A 133 0.04 2.94 -4.02
C LYS A 133 -0.34 4.39 -3.70
N GLY A 134 0.64 5.25 -3.44
CA GLY A 134 0.39 6.67 -3.16
C GLY A 134 -0.32 7.36 -4.31
N PHE A 135 0.14 7.11 -5.54
CA PHE A 135 -0.46 7.63 -6.76
C PHE A 135 -1.88 7.10 -6.98
N ALA A 136 -2.09 5.80 -6.83
CA ALA A 136 -3.41 5.17 -6.96
C ALA A 136 -4.42 5.76 -5.96
N ILE A 137 -4.01 5.99 -4.70
CA ILE A 137 -4.86 6.59 -3.67
C ILE A 137 -5.18 8.05 -3.99
N GLY A 138 -4.19 8.84 -4.42
CA GLY A 138 -4.41 10.24 -4.82
C GLY A 138 -5.41 10.35 -5.98
N ALA A 139 -5.27 9.48 -6.98
CA ALA A 139 -6.16 9.41 -8.12
C ALA A 139 -7.56 8.93 -7.72
N ALA A 140 -7.65 7.95 -6.84
CA ALA A 140 -8.92 7.47 -6.29
C ALA A 140 -9.66 8.58 -5.54
N GLY A 141 -8.95 9.42 -4.78
CA GLY A 141 -9.55 10.58 -4.09
C GLY A 141 -10.18 11.59 -5.05
N LEU A 142 -9.45 12.00 -6.10
CA LEU A 142 -9.98 12.91 -7.13
C LEU A 142 -11.13 12.28 -7.92
N THR A 143 -11.02 10.99 -8.25
CA THR A 143 -12.05 10.25 -8.99
C THR A 143 -13.30 10.05 -8.16
N ALA A 144 -13.18 9.76 -6.86
CA ALA A 144 -14.31 9.63 -5.94
C ALA A 144 -15.12 10.92 -5.87
N LEU A 145 -14.46 12.09 -5.87
CA LEU A 145 -15.17 13.37 -5.92
C LEU A 145 -15.92 13.54 -7.25
N ALA A 146 -15.32 13.21 -8.39
CA ALA A 146 -16.01 13.24 -9.68
C ALA A 146 -17.23 12.28 -9.72
N LEU A 147 -17.07 11.06 -9.19
CA LEU A 147 -18.14 10.06 -9.10
C LEU A 147 -19.26 10.48 -8.17
N LEU A 148 -18.94 11.14 -7.04
CA LEU A 148 -19.95 11.69 -6.14
C LEU A 148 -20.85 12.70 -6.88
N LEU A 149 -20.26 13.51 -7.76
CA LEU A 149 -20.98 14.54 -8.51
C LEU A 149 -21.82 13.94 -9.64
N ALA A 150 -21.33 12.88 -10.28
CA ALA A 150 -22.15 12.09 -11.21
C ALA A 150 -23.32 11.42 -10.46
N TYR A 151 -23.08 10.89 -9.26
CA TYR A 151 -24.10 10.29 -8.43
C TYR A 151 -25.19 11.28 -8.03
N THR A 152 -24.85 12.51 -7.64
CA THR A 152 -25.87 13.51 -7.28
C THR A 152 -26.78 13.87 -8.44
N GLN A 153 -26.24 13.96 -9.65
CA GLN A 153 -27.03 14.21 -10.86
C GLN A 153 -28.01 13.08 -11.15
N VAL A 154 -27.57 11.82 -11.06
CA VAL A 154 -28.42 10.64 -11.32
C VAL A 154 -29.46 10.45 -10.22
N ALA A 155 -29.08 10.66 -8.97
CA ALA A 155 -29.96 10.54 -7.82
C ALA A 155 -30.92 11.74 -7.66
N GLY A 156 -30.79 12.79 -8.47
CA GLY A 156 -31.60 14.00 -8.37
C GLY A 156 -31.34 14.84 -7.12
N ILE A 157 -30.19 14.63 -6.46
CA ILE A 157 -29.78 15.34 -5.24
C ILE A 157 -29.27 16.73 -5.64
N LYS A 158 -29.88 17.78 -5.09
CA LYS A 158 -29.39 19.15 -5.31
C LYS A 158 -28.18 19.40 -4.42
N PHE A 159 -27.22 20.20 -4.88
CA PHE A 159 -26.05 20.58 -4.06
C PHE A 159 -26.42 21.18 -2.71
N ALA A 160 -27.52 21.95 -2.65
CA ALA A 160 -28.04 22.52 -1.40
C ALA A 160 -28.50 21.47 -0.37
N GLU A 161 -28.74 20.23 -0.79
CA GLU A 161 -29.18 19.12 0.06
C GLU A 161 -27.98 18.34 0.65
N ILE A 162 -26.76 18.54 0.14
CA ILE A 162 -25.53 18.00 0.75
C ILE A 162 -24.99 19.01 1.77
N SER A 163 -25.80 19.24 2.79
CA SER A 163 -25.42 20.13 3.89
C SER A 163 -24.73 19.32 4.99
N LEU A 164 -23.56 19.77 5.44
CA LEU A 164 -22.93 19.24 6.65
C LEU A 164 -23.74 19.55 7.92
N LEU A 165 -24.82 20.34 7.83
CA LEU A 165 -25.75 20.58 8.93
C LEU A 165 -26.92 19.59 8.94
N ASP A 166 -27.08 18.78 7.90
CA ASP A 166 -28.09 17.71 7.88
C ASP A 166 -27.59 16.52 8.71
N PRO A 167 -28.34 16.08 9.75
CA PRO A 167 -27.98 14.91 10.55
C PRO A 167 -27.75 13.64 9.74
N HIS A 168 -28.47 13.43 8.63
CA HIS A 168 -28.31 12.25 7.78
C HIS A 168 -26.96 12.27 7.04
N VAL A 169 -26.53 13.44 6.57
CA VAL A 169 -25.23 13.61 5.90
C VAL A 169 -24.08 13.40 6.88
N ILE A 170 -24.16 14.00 8.08
CA ILE A 170 -23.15 13.77 9.14
C ILE A 170 -23.09 12.28 9.51
N ALA A 171 -24.24 11.64 9.73
CA ALA A 171 -24.30 10.22 10.06
C ALA A 171 -23.64 9.36 8.97
N GLY A 172 -23.92 9.66 7.69
CA GLY A 172 -23.28 9.01 6.55
C GLY A 172 -21.77 9.20 6.51
N ILE A 173 -21.26 10.41 6.77
CA ILE A 173 -19.83 10.70 6.82
C ILE A 173 -19.14 9.93 7.95
N LEU A 174 -19.72 9.91 9.16
CA LEU A 174 -19.14 9.21 10.31
C LEU A 174 -19.10 7.68 10.08
N LEU A 175 -20.19 7.11 9.54
CA LEU A 175 -20.22 5.70 9.16
C LEU A 175 -19.21 5.40 8.05
N GLY A 176 -19.15 6.23 7.02
CA GLY A 176 -18.22 6.09 5.90
C GLY A 176 -16.75 6.18 6.33
N ALA A 177 -16.41 7.13 7.21
CA ALA A 177 -15.06 7.30 7.74
C ALA A 177 -14.59 6.12 8.61
N MET A 178 -15.53 5.42 9.25
CA MET A 178 -15.24 4.22 10.04
C MET A 178 -14.95 2.98 9.16
N LEU A 179 -15.55 2.89 7.96
CA LEU A 179 -15.46 1.68 7.11
C LEU A 179 -14.02 1.26 6.80
N PRO A 180 -13.07 2.14 6.41
CA PRO A 180 -11.68 1.74 6.17
C PRO A 180 -11.02 1.11 7.40
N ALA A 181 -11.29 1.63 8.60
CA ALA A 181 -10.70 1.09 9.83
C ALA A 181 -11.22 -0.32 10.14
N ILE A 182 -12.53 -0.56 9.97
CA ILE A 182 -13.12 -1.90 10.12
C ILE A 182 -12.57 -2.86 9.08
N PHE A 183 -12.48 -2.43 7.83
CA PHE A 183 -11.94 -3.25 6.74
C PHE A 183 -10.47 -3.62 6.98
N CYS A 184 -9.64 -2.67 7.42
CA CYS A 184 -8.26 -2.93 7.85
C CYS A 184 -8.20 -3.94 9.01
N ALA A 185 -9.07 -3.82 10.01
CA ALA A 185 -9.10 -4.78 11.12
C ALA A 185 -9.48 -6.20 10.67
N MET A 186 -10.48 -6.32 9.78
CA MET A 186 -10.89 -7.62 9.21
C MET A 186 -9.75 -8.28 8.43
N THR A 187 -9.10 -7.53 7.54
CA THR A 187 -7.98 -8.03 6.72
C THR A 187 -6.76 -8.40 7.56
N LEU A 188 -6.38 -7.57 8.54
CA LEU A 188 -5.28 -7.87 9.46
C LEU A 188 -5.55 -9.12 10.31
N ASN A 189 -6.78 -9.30 10.79
CA ASN A 189 -7.16 -10.51 11.54
C ASN A 189 -7.12 -11.77 10.67
N ALA A 190 -7.55 -11.68 9.40
CA ALA A 190 -7.47 -12.79 8.45
C ALA A 190 -6.01 -13.20 8.17
N VAL A 191 -5.13 -12.22 7.92
CA VAL A 191 -3.69 -12.46 7.74
C VAL A 191 -3.08 -13.05 9.01
N GLY A 192 -3.40 -12.51 10.19
CA GLY A 192 -2.88 -12.99 11.47
C GLY A 192 -3.20 -14.48 11.73
N LYS A 193 -4.44 -14.90 11.46
CA LYS A 193 -4.85 -16.32 11.56
C LYS A 193 -4.06 -17.22 10.62
N THR A 194 -3.91 -16.80 9.36
CA THR A 194 -3.20 -17.56 8.32
C THR A 194 -1.70 -17.67 8.67
N SER A 195 -1.07 -16.56 9.04
CA SER A 195 0.34 -16.51 9.45
C SER A 195 0.62 -17.40 10.67
N PHE A 196 -0.28 -17.44 11.65
CA PHE A 196 -0.14 -18.35 12.79
C PHE A 196 -0.13 -19.83 12.35
N SER A 197 -0.99 -20.20 11.41
CA SER A 197 -1.06 -21.55 10.85
C SER A 197 0.22 -21.91 10.08
N ILE A 198 0.73 -21.00 9.26
CA ILE A 198 2.00 -21.18 8.52
C ILE A 198 3.17 -21.37 9.49
N VAL A 199 3.28 -20.52 10.52
CA VAL A 199 4.37 -20.60 11.49
C VAL A 199 4.37 -21.95 12.21
N ASN A 200 3.19 -22.45 12.60
CA ASN A 200 3.09 -23.75 13.26
C ASN A 200 3.43 -24.90 12.31
N GLU A 201 3.03 -24.81 11.04
CA GLU A 201 3.38 -25.82 10.03
C GLU A 201 4.88 -25.85 9.73
N VAL A 202 5.51 -24.69 9.55
CA VAL A 202 6.97 -24.59 9.35
C VAL A 202 7.72 -25.14 10.57
N ARG A 203 7.28 -24.79 11.80
CA ARG A 203 7.84 -25.35 13.04
C ARG A 203 7.68 -26.87 13.12
N ARG A 204 6.51 -27.39 12.71
CA ARG A 204 6.25 -28.83 12.64
C ARG A 204 7.23 -29.51 11.69
N GLN A 205 7.39 -28.99 10.48
CA GLN A 205 8.32 -29.54 9.48
C GLN A 205 9.76 -29.57 10.02
N PHE A 206 10.25 -28.48 10.62
CA PHE A 206 11.59 -28.46 11.22
C PHE A 206 11.77 -29.45 12.38
N ARG A 207 10.72 -29.72 13.16
CA ARG A 207 10.78 -30.65 14.29
C ARG A 207 10.69 -32.12 13.86
N GLU A 208 9.86 -32.42 12.87
CA GLU A 208 9.45 -33.79 12.54
C GLU A 208 10.19 -34.38 11.32
N ILE A 209 10.60 -33.54 10.36
CA ILE A 209 11.31 -34.00 9.15
C ILE A 209 12.81 -34.10 9.45
N LYS A 210 13.28 -35.33 9.65
CA LYS A 210 14.71 -35.62 9.89
C LYS A 210 15.56 -35.16 8.69
N GLY A 211 16.65 -34.45 8.97
CA GLY A 211 17.56 -33.96 7.93
C GLY A 211 17.17 -32.62 7.30
N LEU A 212 16.03 -32.02 7.68
CA LEU A 212 15.57 -30.77 7.06
C LEU A 212 16.43 -29.57 7.44
N MET A 213 16.76 -29.40 8.73
CA MET A 213 17.63 -28.33 9.22
C MET A 213 19.05 -28.44 8.67
N GLU A 214 19.50 -29.68 8.41
CA GLU A 214 20.81 -29.98 7.84
C GLU A 214 20.84 -29.87 6.31
N GLY A 215 19.73 -29.50 5.66
CA GLY A 215 19.62 -29.40 4.20
C GLY A 215 19.64 -30.74 3.45
N LYS A 216 19.45 -31.86 4.16
CA LYS A 216 19.49 -33.23 3.62
C LYS A 216 18.11 -33.78 3.23
N ALA A 217 17.04 -33.12 3.65
CA ALA A 217 15.67 -33.48 3.31
C ALA A 217 14.95 -32.31 2.62
N LYS A 218 13.99 -32.60 1.75
CA LYS A 218 13.16 -31.58 1.11
C LYS A 218 11.96 -31.22 1.99
N PRO A 219 11.62 -29.93 2.13
CA PRO A 219 10.42 -29.50 2.85
C PRO A 219 9.14 -29.80 2.05
N GLU A 220 8.00 -29.81 2.75
CA GLU A 220 6.68 -30.02 2.16
C GLU A 220 6.06 -28.69 1.73
N TYR A 221 6.57 -28.09 0.65
CA TYR A 221 6.12 -26.78 0.16
C TYR A 221 4.60 -26.70 -0.06
N GLY A 222 4.01 -27.78 -0.59
CA GLY A 222 2.58 -27.86 -0.89
C GLY A 222 1.67 -27.67 0.34
N LYS A 223 2.16 -27.97 1.55
CA LYS A 223 1.39 -27.77 2.79
C LYS A 223 1.22 -26.29 3.10
N CYS A 224 2.29 -25.50 2.98
CA CYS A 224 2.22 -24.05 3.16
C CYS A 224 1.34 -23.40 2.09
N VAL A 225 1.45 -23.84 0.83
CA VAL A 225 0.61 -23.37 -0.28
C VAL A 225 -0.87 -23.68 -0.04
N ASP A 226 -1.20 -24.90 0.41
CA ASP A 226 -2.58 -25.29 0.73
C ASP A 226 -3.18 -24.45 1.86
N ILE A 227 -2.39 -24.17 2.92
CA ILE A 227 -2.82 -23.28 4.01
C ILE A 227 -3.17 -21.90 3.47
N CYS A 228 -2.26 -21.26 2.74
CA CYS A 228 -2.49 -19.95 2.15
C CYS A 228 -3.71 -19.95 1.22
N THR A 229 -3.84 -20.95 0.36
CA THR A 229 -4.91 -21.04 -0.63
C THR A 229 -6.27 -21.20 0.03
N ARG A 230 -6.39 -22.18 0.93
CA ARG A 230 -7.65 -22.46 1.64
C ARG A 230 -8.09 -21.27 2.47
N ASP A 231 -7.17 -20.63 3.20
CA ASP A 231 -7.51 -19.54 4.09
C ASP A 231 -7.81 -18.24 3.32
N ALA A 232 -7.21 -18.02 2.14
CA ALA A 232 -7.54 -16.90 1.26
C ALA A 232 -8.95 -16.99 0.64
N PHE A 233 -9.45 -18.20 0.35
CA PHE A 233 -10.80 -18.43 -0.19
C PHE A 233 -11.86 -18.71 0.87
N ARG A 234 -11.49 -18.70 2.15
CA ARG A 234 -12.43 -18.92 3.24
C ARG A 234 -13.26 -17.64 3.47
N PRO A 235 -14.60 -17.72 3.47
CA PRO A 235 -15.42 -16.59 3.89
C PRO A 235 -15.05 -16.22 5.34
N GLY A 236 -14.76 -14.94 5.58
CA GLY A 236 -14.36 -14.38 6.87
C GLY A 236 -15.43 -14.46 7.95
#